data_AF-A0A6N0HSK2-F1
#
_entry.id   AF-A0A6N0HSK2-F1
#
_cell.length_a   1.000
_cell.length_b   1.000
_cell.length_c   1.000
_cell.angle_alpha   90.00
_cell.angle_beta   90.00
_cell.angle_gamma   90.00
#
_symmetry.space_group_name_H-M   'P 1'
#
loop_
_entity.id
_entity.type
_entity.pdbx_description
1 polymer ?
#
loop_
_entity_poly.entity_id
_entity_poly.type
_entity_poly.pdbx_seq_one_letter_code
_entity_poly.pdbx_strand_id
1 'polypeptide(L)'
;MKVGMVLFTAINSETASGLVEGLHGYGYREGVNVEFVGREVVTSADQLDAQVAHVIAARPDVIVSTSTPGTLATQKQAAPLNIPVVFAPVNDPFTSGIVTNYKQPGGNVTGIRLASSDGKRFEWLLRLKPSIENVYFPYTAGDPSAEASLGQIRAAARNLDIDLLAIGADTEQEIDRLIDQMPEQTDAIFLPRDSRIEANVALFVVAAEAGSMPLSAPSKQQVDQGRSSVTALSIVV
;
A
#
# COMPACT_ATOMS: atom_id res chain seq x y z
N MET A 1 -11.83 14.35 22.81
CA MET A 1 -11.65 13.08 22.06
C MET A 1 -10.19 12.95 21.71
N LYS A 2 -9.60 11.77 21.83
CA LYS A 2 -8.22 11.47 21.47
C LYS A 2 -8.20 10.47 20.33
N VAL A 3 -7.55 10.85 19.24
CA VAL A 3 -7.40 10.03 18.03
C VAL A 3 -5.95 9.57 17.94
N GLY A 4 -5.74 8.27 18.06
CA GLY A 4 -4.47 7.64 17.73
C GLY A 4 -4.31 7.54 16.22
N MET A 5 -3.10 7.75 15.72
CA MET A 5 -2.76 7.63 14.31
C MET A 5 -1.60 6.65 14.19
N VAL A 6 -1.70 5.73 13.23
CA VAL A 6 -0.65 4.76 12.91
C VAL A 6 -0.43 4.83 11.41
N LEU A 7 0.65 5.48 11.00
CA LEU A 7 0.92 5.83 9.61
C LEU A 7 2.11 5.02 9.08
N PHE A 8 1.81 3.93 8.37
CA PHE A 8 2.84 3.10 7.77
C PHE A 8 3.15 3.56 6.34
N THR A 9 4.40 3.94 6.11
CA THR A 9 4.94 4.57 4.90
C THR A 9 4.29 5.92 4.54
N ALA A 10 4.95 6.68 3.67
CA ALA A 10 4.49 8.03 3.32
C ALA A 10 3.33 8.06 2.31
N ILE A 11 2.96 6.90 1.73
CA ILE A 11 2.01 6.80 0.62
C ILE A 11 0.58 7.26 0.98
N ASN A 12 0.25 7.25 2.28
CA ASN A 12 -1.06 7.65 2.79
C ASN A 12 -1.02 8.97 3.59
N SER A 13 0.03 9.77 3.44
CA SER A 13 0.18 11.04 4.14
C SER A 13 -0.98 12.01 3.87
N GLU A 14 -1.50 12.05 2.65
CA GLU A 14 -2.70 12.84 2.31
C GLU A 14 -3.96 12.36 3.04
N THR A 15 -4.05 11.05 3.35
CA THR A 15 -5.19 10.50 4.10
C THR A 15 -5.21 11.03 5.53
N ALA A 16 -4.04 11.20 6.15
CA ALA A 16 -3.92 11.81 7.48
C ALA A 16 -4.39 13.27 7.48
N SER A 17 -4.00 14.05 6.46
CA SER A 17 -4.46 15.44 6.30
C SER A 17 -5.97 15.52 6.06
N GLY A 18 -6.50 14.66 5.17
CA GLY A 18 -7.93 14.60 4.87
C GLY A 18 -8.79 14.18 6.07
N LEU A 19 -8.28 13.31 6.96
CA LEU A 19 -8.92 13.00 8.23
C LEU A 19 -9.07 14.25 9.11
N VAL A 20 -7.99 15.02 9.28
CA VAL A 20 -7.99 16.23 10.12
C VAL A 20 -8.96 17.27 9.54
N GLU A 21 -8.94 17.49 8.23
CA GLU A 21 -9.86 18.41 7.55
C GLU A 21 -11.31 17.96 7.65
N GLY A 22 -11.58 16.66 7.44
CA GLY A 22 -12.92 16.10 7.59
C GLY A 22 -13.47 16.28 9.00
N LEU A 23 -12.67 15.95 10.01
CA LEU A 23 -13.02 16.17 11.42
C LEU A 23 -13.30 17.64 11.73
N HIS A 24 -12.50 18.56 11.18
CA HIS A 24 -12.75 19.99 11.30
C HIS A 24 -14.09 20.42 10.71
N GLY A 25 -14.46 19.89 9.53
CA GLY A 25 -15.77 20.10 8.91
C GLY A 25 -16.95 19.64 9.78
N TYR A 26 -16.74 18.63 10.64
CA TYR A 26 -17.72 18.17 11.63
C TYR A 26 -17.62 18.90 13.00
N GLY A 27 -16.78 19.92 13.11
CA GLY A 27 -16.63 20.74 14.33
C GLY A 27 -15.58 20.24 15.32
N TYR A 28 -14.78 19.23 14.98
CA TYR A 28 -13.64 18.79 15.78
C TYR A 28 -12.39 19.62 15.46
N ARG A 29 -11.90 20.37 16.44
CA ARG A 29 -10.74 21.26 16.34
C ARG A 29 -9.65 20.82 17.30
N GLU A 30 -8.45 20.66 16.76
CA GLU A 30 -7.27 20.25 17.52
C GLU A 30 -6.99 21.24 18.66
N GLY A 31 -6.68 20.71 19.84
CA GLY A 31 -6.45 21.50 21.05
C GLY A 31 -7.71 22.07 21.71
N VAL A 32 -8.90 21.87 21.10
CA VAL A 32 -10.19 22.31 21.66
C VAL A 32 -11.01 21.11 22.12
N ASN A 33 -11.32 20.20 21.20
CA ASN A 33 -12.16 19.02 21.47
C ASN A 33 -11.63 17.73 20.82
N VAL A 34 -10.55 17.80 20.03
CA VAL A 34 -9.77 16.64 19.55
C VAL A 34 -8.27 16.81 19.82
N GLU A 35 -7.58 15.70 20.11
CA GLU A 35 -6.13 15.58 20.25
C GLU A 35 -5.67 14.43 19.35
N PHE A 36 -4.57 14.60 18.60
CA PHE A 36 -3.99 13.56 17.76
C PHE A 36 -2.67 13.05 18.34
N VAL A 37 -2.44 11.74 18.29
CA VAL A 37 -1.21 11.08 18.78
C VAL A 37 -0.68 10.12 17.71
N GLY A 38 0.64 10.04 17.52
CA GLY A 38 1.25 9.10 16.56
C GLY A 38 1.26 9.58 15.11
N ARG A 39 1.57 10.87 14.88
CA ARG A 39 1.53 11.47 13.53
C ARG A 39 2.76 11.17 12.68
N GLU A 40 3.76 10.52 13.26
CA GLU A 40 4.99 10.16 12.58
C GLU A 40 4.72 9.10 11.51
N VAL A 41 5.42 9.19 10.38
CA VAL A 41 5.42 8.11 9.39
C VAL A 41 6.51 7.12 9.77
N VAL A 42 6.16 5.85 9.87
CA VAL A 42 7.10 4.75 10.14
C VAL A 42 7.29 3.88 8.91
N THR A 43 8.48 3.30 8.73
CA THR A 43 8.84 2.57 7.50
C THR A 43 9.24 1.11 7.75
N SER A 44 9.56 0.74 8.98
CA SER A 44 9.87 -0.64 9.35
C SER A 44 8.81 -1.27 10.25
N ALA A 45 8.80 -2.61 10.33
CA ALA A 45 7.92 -3.35 11.22
C ALA A 45 8.18 -3.01 12.70
N ASP A 46 9.45 -2.89 13.10
CA ASP A 46 9.81 -2.54 14.48
C ASP A 46 9.35 -1.13 14.87
N GLN A 47 9.51 -0.17 13.97
CA GLN A 47 9.00 1.19 14.20
C GLN A 47 7.47 1.21 14.27
N LEU A 48 6.81 0.40 13.44
CA LEU A 48 5.37 0.26 13.44
C LEU A 48 4.85 -0.31 14.76
N ASP A 49 5.43 -1.41 15.25
CA ASP A 49 5.03 -1.99 16.54
C ASP A 49 5.28 -1.03 17.70
N ALA A 50 6.40 -0.30 17.69
CA ALA A 50 6.69 0.74 18.69
C ALA A 50 5.71 1.91 18.63
N GLN A 51 5.33 2.36 17.43
CA GLN A 51 4.35 3.43 17.25
C GLN A 51 2.96 3.01 17.76
N VAL A 52 2.51 1.80 17.44
CA VAL A 52 1.23 1.27 17.95
C VAL A 52 1.24 1.24 19.48
N ALA A 53 2.32 0.77 20.10
CA ALA A 53 2.46 0.76 21.55
C ALA A 53 2.43 2.18 22.16
N HIS A 54 3.11 3.14 21.53
CA HIS A 54 3.09 4.56 21.92
C HIS A 54 1.68 5.15 21.86
N VAL A 55 0.97 4.90 20.75
CA VAL A 55 -0.41 5.34 20.55
C VAL A 55 -1.34 4.74 21.60
N ILE A 56 -1.26 3.44 21.85
CA ILE A 56 -2.08 2.75 22.86
C ILE A 56 -1.80 3.29 24.27
N ALA A 57 -0.55 3.57 24.62
CA ALA A 57 -0.18 4.13 25.92
C ALA A 57 -0.83 5.50 26.17
N ALA A 58 -1.13 6.26 25.12
CA ALA A 58 -1.86 7.52 25.23
C ALA A 58 -3.36 7.35 25.53
N ARG A 59 -3.88 6.12 25.51
CA ARG A 59 -5.29 5.73 25.74
C ARG A 59 -6.25 6.49 24.82
N PRO A 60 -6.17 6.27 23.49
CA PRO A 60 -7.02 6.95 22.53
C PRO A 60 -8.45 6.43 22.60
N ASP A 61 -9.41 7.27 22.22
CA ASP A 61 -10.81 6.89 22.07
C ASP A 61 -11.01 6.04 20.79
N VAL A 62 -10.19 6.28 19.78
CA VAL A 62 -10.17 5.57 18.49
C VAL A 62 -8.76 5.63 17.89
N ILE A 63 -8.35 4.58 17.20
CA ILE A 63 -7.11 4.56 16.42
C ILE A 63 -7.47 4.57 14.92
N VAL A 64 -6.84 5.46 14.17
CA VAL A 64 -6.86 5.43 12.70
C VAL A 64 -5.54 4.85 12.22
N SER A 65 -5.61 3.74 11.48
CA SER A 65 -4.46 3.07 10.89
C SER A 65 -4.50 3.18 9.36
N THR A 66 -3.34 3.27 8.74
CA THR A 66 -3.23 3.21 7.27
C THR A 66 -2.52 1.93 6.86
N SER A 67 -2.75 1.49 5.62
CA SER A 67 -2.20 0.26 5.02
C SER A 67 -2.64 -1.05 5.71
N THR A 68 -2.48 -2.16 5.00
CA THR A 68 -2.74 -3.49 5.55
C THR A 68 -1.76 -3.84 6.68
N PRO A 69 -0.43 -3.68 6.53
CA PRO A 69 0.51 -3.96 7.62
C PRO A 69 0.25 -3.10 8.86
N GLY A 70 0.02 -1.80 8.68
CA GLY A 70 -0.28 -0.88 9.77
C GLY A 70 -1.55 -1.25 10.53
N THR A 71 -2.58 -1.67 9.80
CA THR A 71 -3.85 -2.09 10.40
C THR A 71 -3.73 -3.42 11.14
N LEU A 72 -2.98 -4.40 10.61
CA LEU A 72 -2.74 -5.68 11.29
C LEU A 72 -1.96 -5.50 12.61
N ALA A 73 -0.89 -4.70 12.58
CA ALA A 73 -0.12 -4.38 13.79
C ALA A 73 -1.00 -3.69 14.84
N THR A 74 -1.81 -2.71 14.40
CA THR A 74 -2.76 -2.00 15.26
C THR A 74 -3.81 -2.96 15.84
N GLN A 75 -4.46 -3.77 15.01
CA GLN A 75 -5.51 -4.72 15.43
C GLN A 75 -4.98 -5.68 16.51
N LYS A 76 -3.78 -6.24 16.30
CA LYS A 76 -3.16 -7.19 17.22
C LYS A 76 -3.02 -6.61 18.64
N GLN A 77 -2.62 -5.35 18.76
CA GLN A 77 -2.39 -4.71 20.06
C GLN A 77 -3.64 -4.02 20.62
N ALA A 78 -4.55 -3.53 19.77
CA ALA A 78 -5.77 -2.82 20.17
C ALA A 78 -6.90 -3.77 20.59
N ALA A 79 -6.97 -4.99 20.04
CA ALA A 79 -8.05 -5.94 20.30
C ALA A 79 -8.18 -6.35 21.78
N PRO A 80 -7.10 -6.67 22.52
CA PRO A 80 -7.20 -7.01 23.96
C PRO A 80 -7.75 -5.88 24.83
N LEU A 81 -7.62 -4.63 24.36
CA LEU A 81 -8.08 -3.42 25.05
C LEU A 81 -9.43 -2.93 24.51
N ASN A 82 -9.98 -3.61 23.49
CA ASN A 82 -11.21 -3.24 22.79
C ASN A 82 -11.22 -1.79 22.30
N ILE A 83 -10.06 -1.25 21.91
CA ILE A 83 -9.95 0.11 21.37
C ILE A 83 -10.47 0.09 19.92
N PRO A 84 -11.45 0.93 19.54
CA PRO A 84 -11.93 1.00 18.16
C PRO A 84 -10.81 1.34 17.18
N VAL A 85 -10.72 0.62 16.06
CA VAL A 85 -9.77 0.85 14.98
C VAL A 85 -10.53 1.17 13.69
N VAL A 86 -10.19 2.28 13.06
CA VAL A 86 -10.72 2.69 11.75
C VAL A 86 -9.57 2.70 10.75
N PHE A 87 -9.54 1.79 9.79
CA PHE A 87 -8.51 1.78 8.76
C PHE A 87 -8.84 2.70 7.58
N ALA A 88 -7.84 3.40 7.05
CA ALA A 88 -7.99 4.29 5.91
C ALA A 88 -6.64 4.48 5.18
N PRO A 89 -6.38 3.80 4.05
CA PRO A 89 -7.11 2.67 3.50
C PRO A 89 -6.39 1.33 3.71
N VAL A 90 -7.12 0.23 3.46
CA VAL A 90 -6.60 -1.15 3.38
C VAL A 90 -6.93 -1.73 1.99
N ASN A 91 -6.09 -2.60 1.44
CA ASN A 91 -6.33 -3.18 0.12
C ASN A 91 -7.55 -4.12 0.13
N ASP A 92 -7.45 -5.22 0.88
CA ASP A 92 -8.57 -6.13 1.12
C ASP A 92 -8.61 -6.56 2.58
N PRO A 93 -9.51 -6.01 3.40
CA PRO A 93 -9.57 -6.30 4.81
C PRO A 93 -10.11 -7.70 5.11
N PHE A 94 -10.80 -8.37 4.18
CA PHE A 94 -11.35 -9.71 4.42
C PHE A 94 -10.28 -10.78 4.22
N THR A 95 -9.59 -10.75 3.08
CA THR A 95 -8.55 -11.76 2.76
C THR A 95 -7.31 -11.60 3.63
N SER A 96 -7.02 -10.40 4.13
CA SER A 96 -5.95 -10.15 5.11
C SER A 96 -6.33 -10.52 6.55
N GLY A 97 -7.57 -10.94 6.82
CA GLY A 97 -8.02 -11.33 8.16
C GLY A 97 -8.31 -10.15 9.10
N ILE A 98 -8.29 -8.90 8.60
CA ILE A 98 -8.63 -7.70 9.37
C ILE A 98 -10.12 -7.72 9.76
N VAL A 99 -10.99 -8.16 8.86
CA VAL A 99 -12.44 -8.31 9.11
C VAL A 99 -12.93 -9.69 8.68
N THR A 100 -13.99 -10.16 9.33
CA THR A 100 -14.63 -11.44 8.98
C THR A 100 -15.74 -11.29 7.92
N ASN A 101 -16.25 -10.08 7.71
CA ASN A 101 -17.25 -9.77 6.69
C ASN A 101 -17.24 -8.27 6.37
N TYR A 102 -17.38 -7.91 5.09
CA TYR A 102 -17.37 -6.51 4.67
C TYR A 102 -18.53 -5.67 5.23
N LYS A 103 -19.71 -6.27 5.44
CA LYS A 103 -20.89 -5.57 5.98
C LYS A 103 -20.92 -5.59 7.51
N GLN A 104 -20.33 -6.62 8.12
CA GLN A 104 -20.33 -6.82 9.57
C GLN A 104 -18.94 -7.28 10.02
N PRO A 105 -18.02 -6.35 10.34
CA PRO A 105 -16.61 -6.69 10.54
C PRO A 105 -16.32 -7.78 11.59
N GLY A 106 -17.19 -7.91 12.60
CA GLY A 106 -17.12 -8.96 13.62
C GLY A 106 -16.21 -8.67 14.80
N GLY A 107 -15.71 -7.43 14.94
CA GLY A 107 -14.83 -6.99 16.03
C GLY A 107 -14.77 -5.48 16.16
N ASN A 108 -13.68 -4.98 16.76
CA ASN A 108 -13.42 -3.56 17.00
C ASN A 108 -12.81 -2.81 15.79
N VAL A 109 -12.72 -3.46 14.63
CA VAL A 109 -12.04 -2.90 13.44
C VAL A 109 -13.04 -2.67 12.30
N THR A 110 -12.98 -1.49 11.68
CA THR A 110 -13.78 -1.11 10.49
C THR A 110 -12.98 -0.13 9.63
N GLY A 111 -13.48 0.30 8.47
CA GLY A 111 -12.78 1.33 7.69
C GLY A 111 -13.10 1.38 6.21
N ILE A 112 -12.19 2.02 5.47
CA ILE A 112 -12.27 2.25 4.03
C ILE A 112 -11.31 1.30 3.31
N ARG A 113 -11.84 0.51 2.38
CA ARG A 113 -11.03 -0.35 1.52
C ARG A 113 -10.80 0.28 0.15
N LEU A 114 -9.71 -0.13 -0.49
CA LEU A 114 -9.42 0.23 -1.86
C LEU A 114 -10.27 -0.62 -2.82
N ALA A 115 -10.57 -0.05 -3.98
CA ALA A 115 -11.13 -0.81 -5.08
C ALA A 115 -10.03 -1.71 -5.69
N SER A 116 -10.41 -2.92 -6.10
CA SER A 116 -9.49 -3.83 -6.80
C SER A 116 -9.26 -3.30 -8.21
N SER A 117 -8.01 -2.98 -8.56
CA SER A 117 -7.66 -2.41 -9.88
C SER A 117 -6.53 -3.15 -10.61
N ASP A 118 -5.81 -4.05 -9.95
CA ASP A 118 -4.59 -4.67 -10.51
C ASP A 118 -4.82 -5.43 -11.81
N GLY A 119 -5.87 -6.25 -11.88
CA GLY A 119 -6.21 -6.97 -13.12
C GLY A 119 -6.45 -6.01 -14.30
N LYS A 120 -7.10 -4.86 -14.06
CA LYS A 120 -7.36 -3.87 -15.10
C LYS A 120 -6.09 -3.11 -15.48
N ARG A 121 -5.25 -2.75 -14.50
CA ARG A 121 -3.94 -2.13 -14.73
C ARG A 121 -3.03 -3.04 -15.56
N PHE A 122 -3.03 -4.33 -15.28
CA PHE A 122 -2.23 -5.32 -16.01
C PHE A 122 -2.73 -5.48 -17.44
N GLU A 123 -4.05 -5.57 -17.65
CA GLU A 123 -4.63 -5.58 -18.99
C GLU A 123 -4.22 -4.34 -19.81
N TRP A 124 -4.26 -3.15 -19.21
CA TRP A 124 -3.85 -1.93 -19.89
C TRP A 124 -2.35 -1.89 -20.20
N LEU A 125 -1.49 -2.37 -19.29
CA LEU A 125 -0.05 -2.46 -19.51
C LEU A 125 0.26 -3.25 -20.80
N LEU A 126 -0.39 -4.40 -20.97
CA LEU A 126 -0.23 -5.26 -22.15
C LEU A 126 -0.84 -4.64 -23.42
N ARG A 127 -1.94 -3.89 -23.29
CA ARG A 127 -2.54 -3.17 -24.43
C ARG A 127 -1.65 -2.06 -24.97
N LEU A 128 -0.86 -1.41 -24.12
CA LEU A 128 0.04 -0.32 -24.54
C LEU A 128 1.23 -0.83 -25.36
N LYS A 129 1.77 -1.99 -24.99
CA LYS A 129 2.88 -2.63 -25.69
C LYS A 129 2.55 -4.11 -25.89
N PRO A 130 1.87 -4.48 -27.00
CA PRO A 130 1.45 -5.86 -27.25
C PRO A 130 2.59 -6.87 -27.42
N SER A 131 3.84 -6.41 -27.49
CA SER A 131 5.04 -7.26 -27.59
C SER A 131 5.64 -7.63 -26.23
N ILE A 132 4.97 -7.32 -25.11
CA ILE A 132 5.42 -7.72 -23.77
C ILE A 132 5.25 -9.23 -23.64
N GLU A 133 6.31 -9.94 -23.27
CA GLU A 133 6.28 -11.36 -22.91
C GLU A 133 6.69 -11.57 -21.45
N ASN A 134 7.59 -10.73 -20.92
CA ASN A 134 8.17 -10.84 -19.58
C ASN A 134 7.82 -9.61 -18.72
N VAL A 135 7.09 -9.82 -17.63
CA VAL A 135 6.73 -8.74 -16.70
C VAL A 135 7.44 -8.94 -15.37
N TYR A 136 8.28 -7.96 -15.01
CA TYR A 136 8.91 -7.93 -13.70
C TYR A 136 7.92 -7.49 -12.62
N PHE A 137 7.88 -8.25 -11.53
CA PHE A 137 6.95 -8.06 -10.41
C PHE A 137 7.74 -8.05 -9.09
N PRO A 138 8.23 -6.89 -8.66
CA PRO A 138 8.83 -6.72 -7.34
C PRO A 138 7.74 -6.67 -6.27
N TYR A 139 7.92 -7.38 -5.15
CA TYR A 139 6.93 -7.39 -4.07
C TYR A 139 7.56 -7.62 -2.69
N THR A 140 6.85 -7.23 -1.63
CA THR A 140 7.19 -7.53 -0.25
C THR A 140 6.63 -8.90 0.13
N ALA A 141 7.51 -9.88 0.33
CA ALA A 141 7.13 -11.22 0.74
C ALA A 141 6.45 -11.19 2.12
N GLY A 142 5.33 -11.91 2.25
CA GLY A 142 4.58 -11.96 3.51
C GLY A 142 3.69 -10.75 3.82
N ASP A 143 3.68 -9.69 2.99
CA ASP A 143 2.61 -8.67 3.05
C ASP A 143 1.33 -9.25 2.39
N PRO A 144 0.22 -9.41 3.12
CA PRO A 144 -1.00 -9.98 2.55
C PRO A 144 -1.55 -9.22 1.34
N SER A 145 -1.29 -7.92 1.23
CA SER A 145 -1.70 -7.11 0.07
C SER A 145 -0.87 -7.43 -1.16
N ALA A 146 0.44 -7.53 -0.98
CA ALA A 146 1.37 -7.86 -2.04
C ALA A 146 1.12 -9.28 -2.57
N GLU A 147 0.90 -10.24 -1.66
CA GLU A 147 0.55 -11.62 -2.00
C GLU A 147 -0.80 -11.72 -2.73
N ALA A 148 -1.79 -10.92 -2.33
CA ALA A 148 -3.08 -10.84 -3.03
C ALA A 148 -2.90 -10.30 -4.46
N SER A 149 -2.15 -9.21 -4.63
CA SER A 149 -1.80 -8.67 -5.96
C SER A 149 -1.05 -9.71 -6.80
N LEU A 150 -0.07 -10.40 -6.22
CA LEU A 150 0.69 -11.45 -6.91
C LEU A 150 -0.21 -12.60 -7.37
N GLY A 151 -1.14 -13.05 -6.52
CA GLY A 151 -2.11 -14.07 -6.86
C GLY A 151 -3.00 -13.67 -8.04
N GLN A 152 -3.51 -12.43 -8.03
CA GLN A 152 -4.34 -11.89 -9.12
C GLN A 152 -3.56 -11.78 -10.44
N ILE A 153 -2.37 -11.18 -10.40
CA ILE A 153 -1.56 -10.97 -11.60
C ILE A 153 -1.00 -12.28 -12.15
N ARG A 154 -0.57 -13.21 -11.29
CA ARG A 154 -0.14 -14.55 -11.73
C ARG A 154 -1.25 -15.31 -12.43
N ALA A 155 -2.50 -15.19 -11.96
CA ALA A 155 -3.64 -15.79 -12.63
C ALA A 155 -3.90 -15.14 -14.01
N ALA A 156 -3.83 -13.81 -14.10
CA ALA A 156 -4.00 -13.09 -15.36
C ALA A 156 -2.87 -13.39 -16.37
N ALA A 157 -1.62 -13.39 -15.91
CA ALA A 157 -0.43 -13.66 -16.73
C ALA A 157 -0.49 -15.05 -17.36
N ARG A 158 -0.87 -16.09 -16.61
CA ARG A 158 -1.08 -17.45 -17.15
C ARG A 158 -2.15 -17.53 -18.23
N ASN A 159 -3.22 -16.73 -18.13
CA ASN A 159 -4.28 -16.73 -19.14
C ASN A 159 -3.90 -16.00 -20.42
N LEU A 160 -2.81 -15.22 -20.39
CA LEU A 160 -2.35 -14.35 -21.47
C LEU A 160 -0.96 -14.75 -21.98
N ASP A 161 -0.46 -15.92 -21.56
CA ASP A 161 0.88 -16.44 -21.89
C ASP A 161 2.01 -15.42 -21.61
N ILE A 162 1.90 -14.70 -20.48
CA ILE A 162 2.92 -13.77 -19.98
C ILE A 162 3.76 -14.43 -18.89
N ASP A 163 5.08 -14.35 -19.02
CA ASP A 163 6.04 -14.76 -18.01
C ASP A 163 6.13 -13.70 -16.91
N LEU A 164 5.60 -14.04 -15.72
CA LEU A 164 5.66 -13.16 -14.56
C LEU A 164 6.94 -13.43 -13.75
N LEU A 165 7.90 -12.52 -13.84
CA LEU A 165 9.18 -12.56 -13.16
C LEU A 165 9.04 -11.97 -11.75
N ALA A 166 8.42 -12.72 -10.85
CA ALA A 166 8.14 -12.27 -9.48
C ALA A 166 9.34 -12.46 -8.54
N ILE A 167 9.82 -11.37 -7.94
CA ILE A 167 10.94 -11.39 -6.97
C ILE A 167 10.50 -10.68 -5.69
N GLY A 168 10.63 -11.41 -4.58
CA GLY A 168 10.21 -10.95 -3.26
C GLY A 168 11.37 -10.40 -2.44
N ALA A 169 11.11 -9.34 -1.69
CA ALA A 169 11.97 -8.81 -0.63
C ALA A 169 11.22 -8.85 0.72
N ASP A 170 11.93 -9.03 1.83
CA ASP A 170 11.35 -9.01 3.18
C ASP A 170 11.66 -7.69 3.89
N THR A 171 12.86 -7.15 3.64
CA THR A 171 13.38 -5.94 4.31
C THR A 171 13.53 -4.74 3.39
N GLU A 172 13.58 -3.54 3.96
CA GLU A 172 13.81 -2.29 3.21
C GLU A 172 15.15 -2.36 2.42
N GLN A 173 16.20 -2.93 3.02
CA GLN A 173 17.49 -3.08 2.36
C GLN A 173 17.47 -4.06 1.19
N GLU A 174 16.55 -5.03 1.20
CA GLU A 174 16.34 -5.94 0.07
C GLU A 174 15.53 -5.28 -1.03
N ILE A 175 14.58 -4.39 -0.68
CA ILE A 175 13.83 -3.59 -1.66
C ILE A 175 14.77 -2.72 -2.48
N ASP A 176 15.75 -2.07 -1.85
CA ASP A 176 16.79 -1.30 -2.56
C ASP A 176 17.57 -2.14 -3.59
N ARG A 177 17.67 -3.46 -3.35
CA ARG A 177 18.39 -4.42 -4.21
C ARG A 177 17.49 -5.14 -5.21
N LEU A 178 16.18 -4.85 -5.25
CA LEU A 178 15.28 -5.47 -6.21
C LEU A 178 15.64 -5.08 -7.65
N ILE A 179 16.12 -3.85 -7.85
CA ILE A 179 16.57 -3.39 -9.18
C ILE A 179 17.74 -4.24 -9.69
N ASP A 180 18.72 -4.55 -8.84
CA ASP A 180 19.88 -5.37 -9.20
C ASP A 180 19.49 -6.83 -9.53
N GLN A 181 18.32 -7.27 -9.08
CA GLN A 181 17.78 -8.61 -9.31
C GLN A 181 16.83 -8.66 -10.51
N MET A 182 16.52 -7.52 -11.13
CA MET A 182 15.64 -7.45 -12.28
C MET A 182 16.27 -8.23 -13.46
N PRO A 183 15.61 -9.27 -14.00
CA PRO A 183 16.19 -10.05 -15.10
C PRO A 183 16.36 -9.22 -16.38
N GLU A 184 17.43 -9.49 -17.13
CA GLU A 184 17.78 -8.73 -18.35
C GLU A 184 16.67 -8.78 -19.42
N GLN A 185 15.92 -9.88 -19.49
CA GLN A 185 14.82 -10.06 -20.45
C GLN A 185 13.49 -9.36 -20.06
N THR A 186 13.49 -8.48 -19.06
CA THR A 186 12.28 -7.77 -18.63
C THR A 186 11.76 -6.87 -19.77
N ASP A 187 10.47 -6.99 -20.11
CA ASP A 187 9.83 -6.14 -21.13
C ASP A 187 9.03 -4.98 -20.55
N ALA A 188 8.56 -5.15 -19.31
CA ALA A 188 7.72 -4.22 -18.56
C ALA A 188 7.82 -4.47 -17.04
N ILE A 189 7.49 -3.44 -16.25
CA ILE A 189 7.44 -3.52 -14.79
C ILE A 189 6.00 -3.35 -14.32
N PHE A 190 5.53 -4.23 -13.43
CA PHE A 190 4.24 -4.09 -12.76
C PHE A 190 4.42 -3.96 -11.25
N LEU A 191 4.11 -2.78 -10.70
CA LEU A 191 4.17 -2.54 -9.26
C LEU A 191 2.83 -2.94 -8.60
N PRO A 192 2.84 -3.86 -7.62
CA PRO A 192 1.65 -4.31 -6.92
C PRO A 192 1.07 -3.27 -5.95
N ARG A 193 -0.07 -3.60 -5.34
CA ARG A 193 -0.56 -2.92 -4.13
C ARG A 193 0.26 -3.39 -2.94
N ASP A 194 1.30 -2.63 -2.65
CA ASP A 194 2.31 -2.96 -1.66
C ASP A 194 2.88 -1.67 -1.10
N SER A 195 2.73 -1.43 0.21
CA SER A 195 3.08 -0.13 0.76
C SER A 195 4.57 0.21 0.69
N ARG A 196 5.46 -0.79 0.77
CA ARG A 196 6.91 -0.55 0.73
C ARG A 196 7.42 -0.39 -0.70
N ILE A 197 6.93 -1.20 -1.64
CA ILE A 197 7.23 -0.99 -3.07
C ILE A 197 6.67 0.35 -3.54
N GLU A 198 5.46 0.71 -3.11
CA GLU A 198 4.84 2.00 -3.43
C GLU A 198 5.64 3.18 -2.87
N ALA A 199 6.19 3.06 -1.66
CA ALA A 199 7.05 4.07 -1.05
C ALA A 199 8.39 4.25 -1.80
N ASN A 200 8.86 3.19 -2.48
CA ASN A 200 10.12 3.14 -3.22
C ASN A 200 9.93 3.18 -4.75
N VAL A 201 8.80 3.70 -5.23
CA VAL A 201 8.45 3.73 -6.67
C VAL A 201 9.53 4.38 -7.54
N ALA A 202 10.25 5.36 -7.01
CA ALA A 202 11.27 6.11 -7.74
C ALA A 202 12.40 5.20 -8.26
N LEU A 203 12.76 4.15 -7.50
CA LEU A 203 13.76 3.17 -7.92
C LEU A 203 13.32 2.46 -9.21
N PHE A 204 12.06 2.04 -9.26
CA PHE A 204 11.50 1.31 -10.40
C PHE A 204 11.21 2.20 -11.60
N VAL A 205 10.84 3.46 -11.37
CA VAL A 205 10.70 4.47 -12.44
C VAL A 205 12.03 4.67 -13.14
N VAL A 206 13.11 4.89 -12.40
CA VAL A 206 14.46 5.08 -12.99
C VAL A 206 14.89 3.84 -13.79
N ALA A 207 14.63 2.64 -13.27
CA ALA A 207 14.95 1.39 -13.97
C ALA A 207 14.11 1.21 -15.25
N ALA A 208 12.82 1.53 -15.20
CA ALA A 208 11.94 1.49 -16.37
C ALA A 208 12.38 2.47 -17.46
N GLU A 209 12.77 3.70 -17.08
CA GLU A 209 13.29 4.71 -17.99
C GLU A 209 14.60 4.26 -18.65
N ALA A 210 15.55 3.75 -17.85
CA ALA A 210 16.83 3.25 -18.35
C ALA A 210 16.67 2.11 -19.37
N GLY A 211 15.69 1.22 -19.15
CA GLY A 211 15.38 0.12 -20.07
C GLY A 211 14.38 0.46 -21.18
N SER A 212 13.84 1.68 -21.23
CA SER A 212 12.73 2.06 -22.15
C SER A 212 11.52 1.12 -22.06
N MET A 213 11.18 0.71 -20.84
CA MET A 213 10.10 -0.23 -20.55
C MET A 213 8.87 0.49 -20.00
N PRO A 214 7.65 0.08 -20.37
CA PRO A 214 6.45 0.58 -19.70
C PRO A 214 6.39 0.06 -18.26
N LEU A 215 5.90 0.92 -17.36
CA LEU A 215 5.71 0.61 -15.94
C LEU A 215 4.26 0.90 -15.53
N SER A 216 3.64 -0.03 -14.81
CA SER A 216 2.35 0.19 -14.16
C SER A 216 2.55 0.46 -12.67
N ALA A 217 2.02 1.58 -12.16
CA ALA A 217 2.01 1.94 -10.74
C ALA A 217 0.57 2.09 -10.19
N PRO A 218 0.33 1.78 -8.90
CA PRO A 218 -1.02 1.78 -8.32
C PRO A 218 -1.62 3.15 -8.04
N SER A 219 -0.82 4.22 -7.94
CA SER A 219 -1.31 5.55 -7.58
C SER A 219 -1.01 6.62 -8.63
N LYS A 220 -1.93 7.61 -8.72
CA LYS A 220 -1.80 8.74 -9.67
C LYS A 220 -0.58 9.58 -9.36
N GLN A 221 -0.30 9.80 -8.08
CA GLN A 221 0.86 10.56 -7.64
C GLN A 221 2.17 9.89 -8.09
N GLN A 222 2.23 8.55 -8.06
CA GLN A 222 3.38 7.79 -8.55
C GLN A 222 3.50 7.85 -10.06
N VAL A 223 2.37 7.86 -10.77
CA VAL A 223 2.35 8.12 -12.21
C VAL A 223 2.94 9.49 -12.51
N ASP A 224 2.53 10.53 -11.78
CA ASP A 224 3.04 11.88 -11.99
C ASP A 224 4.55 12.01 -11.70
N GLN A 225 5.10 11.20 -10.78
CA GLN A 225 6.55 11.12 -10.54
C GLN A 225 7.34 10.50 -11.72
N GLY A 226 6.71 9.63 -12.53
CA GLY A 226 7.34 9.04 -13.72
C GLY A 226 7.17 9.83 -15.02
N ARG A 227 6.46 10.97 -15.02
CA ARG A 227 6.10 11.71 -16.25
C ARG A 227 7.20 12.57 -16.85
N SER A 228 8.41 12.59 -16.29
CA SER A 228 9.53 13.38 -16.82
C SER A 228 10.08 12.88 -18.15
N SER A 229 9.73 11.67 -18.59
CA SER A 229 10.22 11.10 -19.85
C SER A 229 9.09 10.50 -20.68
N VAL A 230 9.12 10.80 -21.99
CA VAL A 230 8.09 10.50 -23.00
C VAL A 230 7.82 8.99 -23.20
N THR A 231 8.57 8.11 -22.52
CA THR A 231 8.50 6.65 -22.65
C THR A 231 7.77 5.97 -21.46
N ALA A 232 7.57 6.66 -20.33
CA ALA A 232 6.84 6.14 -19.18
C ALA A 232 5.33 6.41 -19.31
N LEU A 233 4.64 5.57 -20.07
CA LEU A 233 3.17 5.52 -20.05
C LEU A 233 2.70 4.79 -18.78
N SER A 234 2.58 5.55 -17.69
CA SER A 234 2.12 5.01 -16.42
C SER A 234 0.60 5.07 -16.33
N ILE A 235 -0.05 3.92 -16.13
CA ILE A 235 -1.52 3.78 -16.13
C ILE A 235 -2.04 3.77 -14.69
N VAL A 236 -2.93 4.72 -14.39
CA VAL A 236 -3.87 4.65 -13.25
C VAL A 236 -5.26 4.46 -13.81
N VAL A 237 -5.96 3.43 -13.34
CA VAL A 237 -7.40 3.25 -13.56
C VAL A 237 -8.12 3.38 -12.25
#